data_AF-A0A417GN03-F1
#
_entry.id   AF-A0A417GN03-F1
#
_cell.length_a   1.000
_cell.length_b   1.000
_cell.length_c   1.000
_cell.angle_alpha   90.00
_cell.angle_beta   90.00
_cell.angle_gamma   90.00
#
_symmetry.space_group_name_H-M   'P 1'
#
loop_
_entity.id
_entity.type
_entity.pdbx_description
1 polymer ?
#
loop_
_entity_poly.entity_id
_entity_poly.type
_entity_poly.pdbx_seq_one_letter_code
_entity_poly.pdbx_strand_id
1 'polypeptide(L)'
;MKALVKNELRLTRKLLLIWMGIVLILCGFAYFEYLSLKESLNELTGLISNFPKILKAMFGVSGDLTSALGWYGCMYYWVTMLTNSYAVYLGVSCVAKEQAQGTAEYLFTKPVGRNKVVCAKAVACVCNLLALAVFSGLCNYFTAILPLGGLEQRNAAFTTTLGLFLTGLTLFAITLLASSLTRTYKGAVRIGAGILLLFYGISITAEYLEAPMLYCLTPLKFFDVYTVAISGIQFSFFLLAMIIAIGSVITAQKVWTLREI
;
A
#
# COMPACT_ATOMS: atom_id res chain seq x y z
N MET A 1 8.14 18.51 -18.50
CA MET A 1 7.96 17.17 -17.89
C MET A 1 9.03 16.89 -16.84
N LYS A 2 10.30 16.62 -17.21
CA LYS A 2 11.35 16.24 -16.24
C LYS A 2 11.54 17.23 -15.07
N ALA A 3 11.57 18.54 -15.34
CA ALA A 3 11.71 19.57 -14.30
C ALA A 3 10.53 19.63 -13.32
N LEU A 4 9.30 19.41 -13.80
CA LEU A 4 8.09 19.35 -12.96
C LEU A 4 8.12 18.15 -12.04
N VAL A 5 8.43 16.96 -12.58
CA VAL A 5 8.58 15.72 -11.79
C VAL A 5 9.65 15.90 -10.71
N LYS A 6 10.80 16.48 -11.05
CA LYS A 6 11.90 16.72 -10.10
C LYS A 6 11.49 17.67 -8.97
N ASN A 7 10.74 18.72 -9.27
CA ASN A 7 10.25 19.66 -8.27
C ASN A 7 9.22 19.01 -7.35
N GLU A 8 8.29 18.22 -7.89
CA GLU A 8 7.33 17.47 -7.09
C GLU A 8 8.00 16.46 -6.17
N LEU A 9 8.96 15.68 -6.69
CA LEU A 9 9.74 14.74 -5.88
C LEU A 9 10.48 15.44 -4.73
N ARG A 10 11.00 16.65 -4.95
CA ARG A 10 11.64 17.46 -3.91
C ARG A 10 10.64 17.91 -2.84
N LEU A 11 9.42 18.29 -3.24
CA LEU A 11 8.37 18.71 -2.32
C LEU A 11 7.83 17.52 -1.49
N THR A 12 7.72 16.34 -2.08
CA THR A 12 7.23 15.13 -1.40
C THR A 12 8.29 14.42 -0.57
N ARG A 13 9.59 14.71 -0.79
CA ARG A 13 10.72 14.01 -0.13
C ARG A 13 10.65 14.04 1.40
N LYS A 14 10.32 15.18 2.01
CA LYS A 14 10.25 15.28 3.48
C LYS A 14 9.23 14.30 4.04
N LEU A 15 8.08 14.22 3.41
CA LEU A 15 7.03 13.32 3.85
C LEU A 15 7.40 11.85 3.59
N LEU A 16 7.96 11.54 2.42
CA LEU A 16 8.48 10.21 2.11
C LEU A 16 9.48 9.73 3.18
N LEU A 17 10.41 10.59 3.60
CA LEU A 17 11.39 10.26 4.65
C LEU A 17 10.74 9.99 6.01
N ILE A 18 9.70 10.75 6.38
CA ILE A 18 8.94 10.50 7.61
C ILE A 18 8.31 9.11 7.56
N TRP A 19 7.66 8.74 6.44
CA TRP A 19 7.04 7.43 6.28
C TRP A 19 8.05 6.28 6.26
N MET A 20 9.21 6.46 5.61
CA MET A 20 10.31 5.50 5.71
C MET A 20 10.78 5.34 7.16
N GLY A 21 10.89 6.43 7.92
CA GLY A 21 11.24 6.37 9.34
C GLY A 21 10.23 5.59 10.17
N ILE A 22 8.92 5.78 9.93
CA ILE A 22 7.86 5.04 10.62
C ILE A 22 7.95 3.53 10.29
N VAL A 23 8.15 3.18 9.01
CA VAL A 23 8.33 1.78 8.60
C VAL A 23 9.58 1.18 9.25
N LEU A 24 10.68 1.91 9.31
CA LEU A 24 11.92 1.46 9.95
C LEU A 24 11.70 1.20 11.46
N ILE A 25 11.02 2.11 12.16
CA ILE A 25 10.70 1.96 13.59
C ILE A 25 9.84 0.72 13.80
N LEU A 26 8.81 0.51 12.98
CA LEU A 26 7.96 -0.67 13.06
C LEU A 26 8.76 -1.95 12.83
N CYS A 27 9.58 -2.01 11.78
CA CYS A 27 10.42 -3.18 11.50
C CYS A 27 11.45 -3.43 12.63
N GLY A 28 12.02 -2.37 13.20
CA GLY A 28 12.92 -2.46 14.35
C GLY A 28 12.22 -3.01 15.59
N PHE A 29 11.04 -2.47 15.92
CA PHE A 29 10.21 -2.96 17.02
C PHE A 29 9.86 -4.45 16.85
N ALA A 30 9.40 -4.83 15.66
CA ALA A 30 9.11 -6.21 15.30
C ALA A 30 10.31 -7.17 15.47
N TYR A 31 11.51 -6.70 15.13
CA TYR A 31 12.73 -7.47 15.32
C TYR A 31 13.08 -7.69 16.79
N PHE A 32 12.95 -6.64 17.62
CA PHE A 32 13.16 -6.76 19.06
C PHE A 32 12.11 -7.66 19.72
N GLU A 33 10.86 -7.55 19.29
CA GLU A 33 9.77 -8.41 19.74
C GLU A 33 10.05 -9.87 19.40
N TYR A 34 10.49 -10.18 18.17
CA TYR A 34 10.91 -11.52 17.80
C TYR A 34 12.02 -12.07 18.72
N LEU A 35 13.07 -11.26 18.96
CA LEU A 35 14.18 -11.68 19.82
C LEU A 35 13.73 -11.97 21.25
N SER A 36 12.80 -11.17 21.77
CA SER A 36 12.24 -11.35 23.11
C SER A 36 11.29 -12.54 23.21
N LEU A 37 10.56 -12.85 22.15
CA LEU A 37 9.51 -13.88 22.16
C LEU A 37 9.99 -15.24 21.67
N LYS A 38 11.14 -15.32 20.99
CA LYS A 38 11.74 -16.55 20.42
C LYS A 38 11.64 -17.77 21.32
N GLU A 39 11.93 -17.62 22.62
CA GLU A 39 11.94 -18.72 23.59
C GLU A 39 10.53 -19.12 24.07
N SER A 40 9.57 -18.19 23.98
CA SER A 40 8.17 -18.37 24.39
C SER A 40 7.21 -18.57 23.21
N LEU A 41 7.70 -18.63 21.96
CA LEU A 41 6.89 -18.75 20.73
C LEU A 41 5.98 -19.99 20.74
N ASN A 42 6.42 -21.09 21.34
CA ASN A 42 5.62 -22.32 21.43
C ASN A 42 4.41 -22.14 22.36
N GLU A 43 4.58 -21.47 23.49
CA GLU A 43 3.49 -21.17 24.43
C GLU A 43 2.53 -20.13 23.86
N LEU A 44 3.08 -19.10 23.20
CA LEU A 44 2.31 -18.07 22.49
C LEU A 44 1.46 -18.66 21.36
N THR A 45 1.99 -19.61 20.59
CA THR A 45 1.22 -20.27 19.53
C THR A 45 0.06 -21.07 20.10
N GLY A 46 0.24 -21.73 21.25
CA GLY A 46 -0.84 -22.37 21.99
C GLY A 46 -1.95 -21.39 22.40
N LEU A 47 -1.59 -20.22 22.94
CA LEU A 47 -2.56 -19.18 23.31
C LEU A 47 -3.26 -18.57 22.10
N ILE A 48 -2.51 -18.27 21.03
CA ILE A 48 -3.04 -17.69 19.79
C ILE A 48 -3.93 -18.70 19.07
N SER A 49 -3.64 -20.01 19.14
CA SER A 49 -4.49 -21.04 18.57
C SER A 49 -5.91 -21.01 19.14
N ASN A 50 -6.06 -20.61 20.40
CA ASN A 50 -7.35 -20.45 21.09
C ASN A 50 -8.08 -19.14 20.75
N PHE A 51 -7.44 -18.19 20.05
CA PHE A 51 -8.12 -16.97 19.66
C PHE A 51 -9.18 -17.21 18.57
N PRO A 52 -10.33 -16.50 18.66
CA PRO A 52 -11.32 -16.45 17.59
C PRO A 52 -10.69 -16.18 16.22
N LYS A 53 -11.18 -16.88 15.18
CA LYS A 53 -10.73 -16.69 13.79
C LYS A 53 -10.74 -15.21 13.37
N ILE A 54 -11.71 -14.43 13.84
CA ILE A 54 -11.80 -12.99 13.53
C ILE A 54 -10.61 -12.19 14.07
N LEU A 55 -10.12 -12.49 15.27
CA LEU A 55 -8.96 -11.82 15.83
C LEU A 55 -7.71 -12.20 15.05
N LYS A 56 -7.54 -13.48 14.71
CA LYS A 56 -6.42 -13.93 13.87
C LYS A 56 -6.37 -13.19 12.53
N ALA A 57 -7.51 -13.05 11.84
CA ALA A 57 -7.62 -12.31 10.59
C ALA A 57 -7.33 -10.80 10.77
N MET A 58 -7.81 -10.18 11.84
CA MET A 58 -7.57 -8.75 12.12
C MET A 58 -6.09 -8.45 12.39
N PHE A 59 -5.38 -9.37 13.04
CA PHE A 59 -3.96 -9.22 13.37
C PHE A 59 -3.02 -9.77 12.28
N GLY A 60 -3.54 -10.32 11.18
CA GLY A 60 -2.74 -10.88 10.07
C GLY A 60 -2.08 -12.22 10.40
N VAL A 61 -2.63 -12.96 11.36
CA VAL A 61 -2.13 -14.27 11.79
C VAL A 61 -2.83 -15.37 10.99
N SER A 62 -2.31 -15.68 9.81
CA SER A 62 -2.91 -16.68 8.91
C SER A 62 -2.24 -18.06 8.97
N GLY A 63 -1.12 -18.20 9.68
CA GLY A 63 -0.35 -19.45 9.78
C GLY A 63 0.37 -19.61 11.12
N ASP A 64 1.04 -20.75 11.32
CA ASP A 64 1.79 -21.04 12.54
C ASP A 64 2.94 -20.04 12.73
N LEU A 65 2.88 -19.27 13.82
CA LEU A 65 3.84 -18.22 14.15
C LEU A 65 5.23 -18.76 14.53
N THR A 66 5.32 -20.06 14.83
CA THR A 66 6.58 -20.79 15.02
C THR A 66 7.34 -20.98 13.71
N SER A 67 6.67 -20.89 12.56
CA SER A 67 7.29 -20.97 11.24
C SER A 67 7.81 -19.60 10.81
N ALA A 68 8.98 -19.58 10.16
CA ALA A 68 9.56 -18.38 9.57
C ALA A 68 8.60 -17.67 8.61
N LEU A 69 7.80 -18.44 7.87
CA LEU A 69 6.81 -17.91 6.93
C LEU A 69 5.59 -17.31 7.66
N GLY A 70 5.19 -17.89 8.79
CA GLY A 70 4.09 -17.38 9.61
C GLY A 70 4.45 -16.04 10.28
N TRP A 71 5.64 -15.97 10.86
CA TRP A 71 6.17 -14.72 11.43
C TRP A 71 6.34 -13.63 10.35
N TYR A 72 6.92 -13.99 9.21
CA TYR A 72 7.06 -13.09 8.06
C TYR A 72 5.71 -12.58 7.56
N GLY A 73 4.69 -13.44 7.46
CA GLY A 73 3.33 -13.08 7.06
C GLY A 73 2.70 -12.05 7.98
N CYS A 74 2.80 -12.27 9.30
CA CYS A 74 2.32 -11.33 10.31
C CYS A 74 3.02 -9.96 10.19
N MET A 75 4.36 -9.94 10.06
CA MET A 75 5.11 -8.69 9.94
C MET A 75 4.84 -7.95 8.63
N TYR A 76 4.75 -8.68 7.54
CA TYR A 76 4.39 -8.11 6.26
C TYR A 76 2.98 -7.49 6.29
N TYR A 77 2.02 -8.09 7.00
CA TYR A 77 0.66 -7.55 7.13
C TYR A 77 0.66 -6.13 7.70
N TRP A 78 1.35 -5.90 8.81
CA TRP A 78 1.46 -4.57 9.44
C TRP A 78 2.19 -3.55 8.58
N VAL A 79 3.30 -3.96 7.95
CA VAL A 79 4.04 -3.10 7.00
C VAL A 79 3.19 -2.73 5.79
N THR A 80 2.38 -3.67 5.30
CA THR A 80 1.46 -3.48 4.19
C THR A 80 0.36 -2.50 4.54
N MET A 81 -0.20 -2.60 5.75
CA MET A 81 -1.22 -1.67 6.24
C MET A 81 -0.71 -0.22 6.30
N LEU A 82 0.52 0.00 6.77
CA LEU A 82 1.16 1.33 6.76
C LEU A 82 1.43 1.83 5.34
N THR A 83 1.99 0.97 4.48
CA THR A 83 2.31 1.33 3.08
C THR A 83 1.05 1.68 2.28
N ASN A 84 -0.04 0.94 2.49
CA ASN A 84 -1.33 1.22 1.87
C ASN A 84 -1.93 2.55 2.34
N SER A 85 -1.77 2.87 3.62
CA SER A 85 -2.18 4.18 4.16
C SER A 85 -1.42 5.33 3.49
N TYR A 86 -0.12 5.16 3.25
CA TYR A 86 0.68 6.14 2.51
C TYR A 86 0.25 6.25 1.03
N ALA A 87 -0.05 5.13 0.37
CA ALA A 87 -0.53 5.12 -1.01
C ALA A 87 -1.84 5.91 -1.17
N VAL A 88 -2.79 5.71 -0.25
CA VAL A 88 -4.05 6.49 -0.16
C VAL A 88 -3.76 7.97 0.03
N TYR A 89 -2.86 8.32 0.96
CA TYR A 89 -2.46 9.71 1.18
C TYR A 89 -1.87 10.34 -0.09
N LEU A 90 -1.01 9.63 -0.83
CA LEU A 90 -0.45 10.11 -2.08
C LEU A 90 -1.53 10.35 -3.14
N GLY A 91 -2.51 9.45 -3.25
CA GLY A 91 -3.62 9.59 -4.21
C GLY A 91 -4.47 10.83 -3.91
N VAL A 92 -4.78 11.06 -2.63
CA VAL A 92 -5.53 12.25 -2.19
C VAL A 92 -4.72 13.53 -2.42
N SER A 93 -3.47 13.55 -1.96
CA SER A 93 -2.62 14.75 -1.97
C SER A 93 -2.11 15.14 -3.36
N CYS A 94 -2.07 14.23 -4.33
CA CYS A 94 -1.69 14.52 -5.71
C CYS A 94 -2.53 15.65 -6.33
N VAL A 95 -3.83 15.63 -6.01
CA VAL A 95 -4.84 16.48 -6.64
C VAL A 95 -5.38 17.54 -5.67
N ALA A 96 -5.83 17.13 -4.50
CA ALA A 96 -6.55 18.02 -3.59
C ALA A 96 -5.64 19.05 -2.88
N LYS A 97 -4.32 18.81 -2.85
CA LYS A 97 -3.36 19.71 -2.20
C LYS A 97 -3.25 21.06 -2.91
N GLU A 98 -3.30 21.08 -4.24
CA GLU A 98 -3.22 22.34 -5.01
C GLU A 98 -4.51 23.14 -4.95
N GLN A 99 -5.65 22.46 -4.90
CA GLN A 99 -6.95 23.11 -4.72
C GLN A 99 -7.01 23.80 -3.35
N ALA A 100 -6.49 23.16 -2.29
CA ALA A 100 -6.46 23.74 -0.96
C ALA A 100 -5.45 24.88 -0.81
N GLN A 101 -4.35 24.87 -1.57
CA GLN A 101 -3.30 25.89 -1.49
C GLN A 101 -3.54 27.09 -2.43
N GLY A 102 -4.59 27.06 -3.25
CA GLY A 102 -4.86 28.10 -4.25
C GLY A 102 -3.81 28.19 -5.35
N THR A 103 -2.89 27.22 -5.43
CA THR A 103 -1.78 27.22 -6.40
C THR A 103 -2.20 26.66 -7.76
N ALA A 104 -3.41 26.10 -7.85
CA ALA A 104 -3.97 25.56 -9.08
C ALA A 104 -4.02 26.64 -10.19
N GLU A 105 -4.56 27.82 -9.91
CA GLU A 105 -4.67 28.91 -10.88
C GLU A 105 -3.29 29.37 -11.38
N TYR A 106 -2.32 29.57 -10.46
CA TYR A 106 -0.95 29.93 -10.81
C TYR A 106 -0.23 28.83 -11.63
N LEU A 107 -0.54 27.56 -11.40
CA LEU A 107 0.04 26.48 -12.19
C LEU A 107 -0.52 26.44 -13.61
N PHE A 108 -1.78 26.84 -13.78
CA PHE A 108 -2.45 26.89 -15.08
C PHE A 108 -2.19 28.16 -15.89
N THR A 109 -1.64 29.22 -15.30
CA THR A 109 -1.13 30.38 -16.06
C THR A 109 0.20 30.07 -16.77
N LYS A 110 0.89 28.99 -16.40
CA LYS A 110 2.11 28.55 -17.11
C LYS A 110 1.74 27.93 -18.47
N PRO A 111 2.59 28.06 -19.51
CA PRO A 111 2.34 27.54 -20.85
C PRO A 111 2.54 26.01 -20.92
N VAL A 112 1.85 25.28 -20.05
CA VAL A 112 1.94 23.82 -19.90
C VAL A 112 0.52 23.26 -19.85
N GLY A 113 0.19 22.36 -20.78
CA GLY A 113 -1.15 21.77 -20.83
C GLY A 113 -1.51 20.98 -19.56
N ARG A 114 -2.79 21.06 -19.15
CA ARG A 114 -3.33 20.44 -17.91
C ARG A 114 -3.00 18.95 -17.80
N ASN A 115 -3.08 18.20 -18.90
CA ASN A 115 -2.72 16.76 -18.94
C ASN A 115 -1.25 16.50 -18.60
N LYS A 116 -0.33 17.36 -19.06
CA LYS A 116 1.12 17.19 -18.79
C LYS A 116 1.43 17.41 -17.31
N VAL A 117 0.69 18.28 -16.62
CA VAL A 117 0.84 18.54 -15.18
C VAL A 117 0.38 17.33 -14.38
N VAL A 118 -0.83 16.82 -14.66
CA VAL A 118 -1.39 15.65 -13.95
C VAL A 118 -0.53 14.41 -14.17
N CYS A 119 -0.09 14.15 -15.41
CA CYS A 119 0.82 13.03 -15.70
C CYS A 119 2.15 13.16 -14.95
N ALA A 120 2.76 14.35 -14.93
CA ALA A 120 4.03 14.55 -14.22
C ALA A 120 3.89 14.26 -12.71
N LYS A 121 2.77 14.64 -12.11
CA LYS A 121 2.47 14.37 -10.70
C LYS A 121 2.20 12.89 -10.42
N ALA A 122 1.38 12.25 -11.25
CA ALA A 122 1.12 10.82 -11.13
C ALA A 122 2.43 10.03 -11.19
N VAL A 123 3.33 10.35 -12.12
CA VAL A 123 4.67 9.74 -12.21
C VAL A 123 5.49 9.99 -10.94
N ALA A 124 5.50 11.21 -10.40
CA ALA A 124 6.21 11.51 -9.15
C ALA A 124 5.66 10.69 -7.97
N CYS A 125 4.34 10.58 -7.84
CA CYS A 125 3.69 9.75 -6.82
C CYS A 125 4.03 8.26 -6.97
N VAL A 126 4.01 7.73 -8.20
CA VAL A 126 4.41 6.33 -8.47
C VAL A 126 5.88 6.10 -8.11
N CYS A 127 6.78 7.04 -8.41
CA CYS A 127 8.18 6.93 -8.00
C CYS A 127 8.34 6.95 -6.47
N ASN A 128 7.58 7.78 -5.75
CA ASN A 128 7.58 7.79 -4.28
C ASN A 128 7.06 6.47 -3.70
N LEU A 129 5.99 5.92 -4.28
CA LEU A 129 5.40 4.65 -3.87
C LEU A 129 6.38 3.50 -4.12
N LEU A 130 7.06 3.49 -5.26
CA LEU A 130 8.11 2.53 -5.57
C LEU A 130 9.27 2.62 -4.57
N ALA A 131 9.74 3.83 -4.27
CA ALA A 131 10.81 4.03 -3.29
C ALA A 131 10.42 3.50 -1.91
N LEU A 132 9.19 3.75 -1.45
CA LEU A 132 8.71 3.23 -0.18
C LEU A 132 8.57 1.70 -0.23
N ALA A 133 8.00 1.13 -1.29
CA ALA A 133 7.83 -0.31 -1.43
C ALA A 133 9.17 -1.06 -1.42
N VAL A 134 10.17 -0.55 -2.14
CA VAL A 134 11.54 -1.12 -2.14
C VAL A 134 12.15 -1.01 -0.75
N PHE A 135 12.02 0.15 -0.09
CA PHE A 135 12.53 0.33 1.26
C PHE A 135 11.86 -0.62 2.27
N SER A 136 10.54 -0.75 2.24
CA SER A 136 9.81 -1.69 3.10
C SER A 136 10.16 -3.14 2.82
N GLY A 137 10.37 -3.50 1.55
CA GLY A 137 10.81 -4.84 1.15
C GLY A 137 12.20 -5.17 1.68
N LEU A 138 13.13 -4.21 1.58
CA LEU A 138 14.48 -4.33 2.16
C LEU A 138 14.44 -4.46 3.68
N CYS A 139 13.69 -3.58 4.37
CA CYS A 139 13.54 -3.65 5.83
C CYS A 139 12.99 -5.01 6.26
N ASN A 140 11.92 -5.47 5.62
CA ASN A 140 11.30 -6.75 5.94
C ASN A 140 12.25 -7.94 5.66
N TYR A 141 13.05 -7.87 4.60
CA TYR A 141 14.10 -8.86 4.34
C TYR A 141 15.13 -8.92 5.47
N PHE A 142 15.62 -7.77 5.94
CA PHE A 142 16.61 -7.72 7.02
C PHE A 142 16.03 -8.13 8.38
N THR A 143 14.78 -7.77 8.69
CA THR A 143 14.20 -8.02 10.01
C THR A 143 13.53 -9.37 10.16
N ALA A 144 13.00 -9.95 9.09
CA ALA A 144 12.23 -11.19 9.17
C ALA A 144 12.88 -12.38 8.46
N ILE A 145 13.77 -12.17 7.48
CA ILE A 145 14.38 -13.29 6.73
C ILE A 145 15.78 -13.63 7.25
N LEU A 146 16.59 -12.62 7.57
CA LEU A 146 17.94 -12.79 8.07
C LEU A 146 18.04 -13.50 9.44
N PRO A 147 17.23 -13.15 10.47
CA PRO A 147 17.34 -13.80 11.79
C PRO A 147 16.74 -15.23 11.85
N LEU A 148 16.00 -15.64 10.82
CA LEU A 148 15.35 -16.96 10.74
C LEU A 148 16.11 -17.95 9.84
N GLY A 149 17.30 -17.59 9.35
CA GLY A 149 18.14 -18.47 8.53
C GLY A 149 17.79 -18.49 7.04
N GLY A 150 16.90 -17.60 6.59
CA GLY A 150 16.42 -17.52 5.22
C GLY A 150 15.05 -18.17 5.01
N LEU A 151 14.32 -17.71 3.99
CA LEU A 151 13.13 -18.41 3.49
C LEU A 151 13.58 -19.51 2.52
N GLU A 152 12.93 -20.68 2.58
CA GLU A 152 13.09 -21.79 1.61
C GLU A 152 13.05 -21.31 0.14
N GLN A 153 12.25 -20.28 -0.13
CA GLN A 153 12.19 -19.60 -1.43
C GLN A 153 12.73 -18.16 -1.35
N ARG A 154 13.98 -17.99 -1.80
CA ARG A 154 14.62 -16.67 -1.94
C ARG A 154 13.84 -15.70 -2.85
N ASN A 155 13.00 -16.22 -3.75
CA ASN A 155 12.15 -15.41 -4.62
C ASN A 155 10.92 -14.81 -3.93
N ALA A 156 10.50 -15.34 -2.76
CA ALA A 156 9.30 -14.88 -2.07
C ALA A 156 9.40 -13.41 -1.63
N ALA A 157 10.58 -12.97 -1.17
CA ALA A 157 10.79 -11.58 -0.75
C ALA A 157 10.62 -10.58 -1.91
N PHE A 158 11.02 -10.99 -3.12
CA PHE A 158 10.89 -10.15 -4.31
C PHE A 158 9.45 -10.12 -4.80
N THR A 159 8.76 -11.26 -4.83
CA THR A 159 7.37 -11.35 -5.26
C THR A 159 6.42 -10.62 -4.31
N THR A 160 6.65 -10.68 -3.00
CA THR A 160 5.86 -9.93 -2.01
C THR A 160 6.11 -8.42 -2.09
N THR A 161 7.35 -7.99 -2.30
CA THR A 161 7.65 -6.55 -2.51
C THR A 161 6.99 -6.01 -3.77
N LEU A 162 6.98 -6.80 -4.85
CA LEU A 162 6.24 -6.45 -6.06
C LEU A 162 4.72 -6.43 -5.82
N GLY A 163 4.19 -7.41 -5.08
CA GLY A 163 2.78 -7.44 -4.69
C GLY A 163 2.38 -6.21 -3.90
N LEU A 164 3.18 -5.81 -2.91
CA LEU A 164 2.98 -4.59 -2.13
C LEU A 164 2.93 -3.34 -3.00
N PHE A 165 3.84 -3.22 -3.96
CA PHE A 165 3.87 -2.10 -4.90
C PHE A 165 2.60 -2.06 -5.76
N LEU A 166 2.15 -3.20 -6.27
CA LEU A 166 0.95 -3.31 -7.10
C LEU A 166 -0.32 -3.00 -6.31
N THR A 167 -0.45 -3.50 -5.08
CA THR A 167 -1.55 -3.15 -4.16
C THR A 167 -1.56 -1.65 -3.89
N GLY A 168 -0.40 -1.07 -3.56
CA GLY A 168 -0.30 0.37 -3.34
C GLY A 168 -0.67 1.18 -4.58
N LEU A 169 -0.25 0.74 -5.78
CA LEU A 169 -0.59 1.40 -7.04
C LEU A 169 -2.11 1.41 -7.30
N THR A 170 -2.80 0.30 -7.05
CA THR A 170 -4.27 0.23 -7.22
C THR A 170 -5.01 1.15 -6.24
N LEU A 171 -4.62 1.16 -4.97
CA LEU A 171 -5.22 2.05 -3.96
C LEU A 171 -4.94 3.52 -4.27
N PHE A 172 -3.72 3.83 -4.70
CA PHE A 172 -3.35 5.16 -5.18
C PHE A 172 -4.27 5.60 -6.32
N ALA A 173 -4.51 4.74 -7.29
CA ALA A 173 -5.30 5.07 -8.47
C ALA A 173 -6.80 5.26 -8.15
N ILE A 174 -7.37 4.39 -7.30
CA ILE A 174 -8.76 4.53 -6.80
C ILE A 174 -8.92 5.84 -6.03
N THR A 175 -7.97 6.16 -5.14
CA THR A 175 -8.05 7.37 -4.31
C THR A 175 -7.74 8.64 -5.08
N LEU A 176 -6.91 8.58 -6.12
CA LEU A 176 -6.73 9.66 -7.09
C LEU A 176 -8.05 10.00 -7.79
N LEU A 177 -8.79 8.97 -8.25
CA LEU A 177 -10.11 9.15 -8.86
C LEU A 177 -11.09 9.76 -7.86
N ALA A 178 -11.18 9.21 -6.66
CA ALA A 178 -12.06 9.73 -5.62
C ALA A 178 -11.74 11.19 -5.25
N SER A 179 -10.45 11.53 -5.15
CA SER A 179 -9.96 12.89 -4.89
C SER A 179 -10.34 13.84 -6.03
N SER A 180 -10.25 13.41 -7.28
CA SER A 180 -10.61 14.22 -8.46
C SER A 180 -12.08 14.63 -8.49
N LEU A 181 -12.99 13.83 -7.90
CA LEU A 181 -14.41 14.13 -7.81
C LEU A 181 -14.73 15.13 -6.70
N THR A 182 -13.96 15.12 -5.61
CA THR A 182 -14.14 16.07 -4.51
C THR A 182 -13.62 17.47 -4.82
N ARG A 183 -14.22 18.50 -4.21
CA ARG A 183 -13.78 19.90 -4.34
C ARG A 183 -12.91 20.38 -3.18
N THR A 184 -12.88 19.65 -2.06
CA THR A 184 -12.19 20.08 -0.85
C THR A 184 -11.19 19.03 -0.39
N TYR A 185 -10.02 19.48 0.07
CA TYR A 185 -8.99 18.58 0.63
C TYR A 185 -9.48 17.78 1.83
N LYS A 186 -10.21 18.40 2.76
CA LYS A 186 -10.81 17.70 3.90
C LYS A 186 -11.84 16.65 3.48
N GLY A 187 -12.56 16.87 2.38
CA GLY A 187 -13.46 15.87 1.80
C GLY A 187 -12.68 14.70 1.19
N ALA A 188 -11.65 15.00 0.41
CA ALA A 188 -10.80 14.00 -0.24
C ALA A 188 -10.10 13.07 0.78
N VAL A 189 -9.58 13.63 1.88
CA VAL A 189 -8.95 12.83 2.96
C VAL A 189 -9.97 11.91 3.63
N ARG A 190 -11.18 12.40 3.92
CA ARG A 190 -12.25 11.59 4.51
C ARG A 190 -12.68 10.44 3.61
N ILE A 191 -12.83 10.68 2.31
CA ILE A 191 -13.16 9.63 1.35
C ILE A 191 -12.01 8.63 1.21
N GLY A 192 -10.76 9.09 1.14
CA GLY A 192 -9.59 8.21 1.08
C GLY A 192 -9.50 7.27 2.30
N ALA A 193 -9.68 7.81 3.50
CA ALA A 193 -9.72 7.00 4.72
C ALA A 193 -10.91 6.02 4.74
N GLY A 194 -12.08 6.46 4.28
CA GLY A 194 -13.25 5.60 4.14
C GLY A 194 -13.04 4.44 3.18
N ILE A 195 -12.39 4.69 2.03
CA ILE A 195 -12.04 3.64 1.05
C ILE A 195 -11.09 2.61 1.66
N LEU A 196 -10.07 3.07 2.39
CA LEU A 196 -9.12 2.17 3.06
C LEU A 196 -9.82 1.29 4.11
N LEU A 197 -10.66 1.90 4.97
CA LEU A 197 -11.41 1.18 6.00
C LEU A 197 -12.42 0.21 5.41
N LEU A 198 -13.09 0.59 4.32
CA LEU A 198 -14.05 -0.26 3.62
C LEU A 198 -13.35 -1.49 3.02
N PHE A 199 -12.24 -1.29 2.30
CA PHE A 199 -11.49 -2.44 1.77
C PHE A 199 -10.90 -3.31 2.87
N TYR A 200 -10.50 -2.73 4.00
CA TYR A 200 -10.03 -3.46 5.17
C TYR A 200 -11.14 -4.30 5.82
N GLY A 201 -12.35 -3.75 5.95
CA GLY A 201 -13.51 -4.49 6.44
C GLY A 201 -13.88 -5.65 5.51
N ILE A 202 -13.82 -5.43 4.20
CA ILE A 202 -14.07 -6.49 3.21
C ILE A 202 -12.95 -7.55 3.26
N SER A 203 -11.67 -7.18 3.50
CA SER A 203 -10.59 -8.17 3.59
C SER A 203 -10.74 -9.08 4.81
N ILE A 204 -11.14 -8.53 5.97
CA ILE A 204 -11.41 -9.32 7.18
C ILE A 204 -12.60 -10.26 6.97
N THR A 205 -13.69 -9.75 6.39
CA THR A 205 -14.88 -10.58 6.12
C THR A 205 -14.59 -11.66 5.09
N ALA A 206 -13.77 -11.38 4.07
CA ALA A 206 -13.33 -12.38 3.10
C ALA A 206 -12.51 -13.50 3.76
N GLU A 207 -11.64 -13.17 4.72
CA GLU A 207 -10.87 -14.15 5.50
C GLU A 207 -11.76 -14.97 6.43
N TYR A 208 -12.74 -14.34 7.06
CA TYR A 208 -13.66 -15.00 7.98
C TYR A 208 -14.63 -15.95 7.27
N LEU A 209 -15.16 -15.55 6.11
CA LEU A 209 -16.08 -16.37 5.32
C LEU A 209 -15.36 -17.38 4.41
N GLU A 210 -14.02 -17.35 4.33
CA GLU A 210 -13.21 -18.19 3.43
C GLU A 210 -13.72 -18.15 1.96
N ALA A 211 -14.35 -17.04 1.55
CA ALA A 211 -15.08 -16.93 0.29
C ALA A 211 -14.19 -16.35 -0.81
N PRO A 212 -13.71 -17.15 -1.79
CA PRO A 212 -12.74 -16.71 -2.79
C PRO A 212 -13.29 -15.61 -3.71
N MET A 213 -14.61 -15.50 -3.84
CA MET A 213 -15.26 -14.46 -4.65
C MET A 213 -15.05 -13.05 -4.08
N LEU A 214 -14.90 -12.90 -2.76
CA LEU A 214 -14.64 -11.61 -2.11
C LEU A 214 -13.19 -11.16 -2.24
N TYR A 215 -12.25 -12.07 -2.55
CA TYR A 215 -10.86 -11.71 -2.83
C TYR A 215 -10.74 -10.87 -4.11
N CYS A 216 -11.66 -11.02 -5.06
CA CYS A 216 -11.73 -10.20 -6.27
C CYS A 216 -12.16 -8.74 -6.00
N LEU A 217 -12.83 -8.49 -4.87
CA LEU A 217 -13.39 -7.19 -4.50
C LEU A 217 -12.41 -6.30 -3.72
N THR A 218 -11.31 -6.86 -3.19
CA THR A 218 -10.40 -6.14 -2.30
C THR A 218 -8.98 -6.09 -2.85
N PRO A 219 -8.51 -4.90 -3.27
CA PRO A 219 -7.12 -4.74 -3.70
C PRO A 219 -6.11 -5.13 -2.61
N LEU A 220 -6.51 -5.01 -1.34
CA LEU A 220 -5.71 -5.41 -0.18
C LEU A 220 -5.38 -6.91 -0.14
N LYS A 221 -6.23 -7.78 -0.73
CA LYS A 221 -6.02 -9.23 -0.77
C LYS A 221 -5.55 -9.77 -2.12
N PHE A 222 -5.41 -8.94 -3.15
CA PHE A 222 -4.89 -9.39 -4.46
C PHE A 222 -3.49 -9.98 -4.37
N PHE A 223 -2.69 -9.59 -3.36
CA PHE A 223 -1.32 -10.02 -3.18
C PHE A 223 -1.06 -10.43 -1.73
N ASP A 224 -1.83 -11.39 -1.22
CA ASP A 224 -1.63 -11.95 0.10
C ASP A 224 -0.31 -12.73 0.18
N VAL A 225 0.41 -12.61 1.30
CA VAL A 225 1.77 -13.12 1.52
C VAL A 225 1.84 -14.60 1.24
N TYR A 226 0.89 -15.37 1.76
CA TYR A 226 0.90 -16.82 1.65
C TYR A 226 0.68 -17.27 0.21
N THR A 227 -0.27 -16.65 -0.50
CA THR A 227 -0.52 -16.96 -1.92
C THR A 227 0.65 -16.55 -2.81
N VAL A 228 1.26 -15.38 -2.55
CA VAL A 228 2.37 -14.84 -3.34
C VAL A 228 3.70 -15.54 -3.02
N ALA A 229 3.88 -16.01 -1.79
CA ALA A 229 5.06 -16.77 -1.37
C ALA A 229 5.05 -18.21 -1.89
N ILE A 230 3.88 -18.87 -1.91
CA ILE A 230 3.76 -20.29 -2.31
C ILE A 230 3.55 -20.44 -3.82
N SER A 231 2.70 -19.60 -4.42
CA SER A 231 2.23 -19.76 -5.81
C SER A 231 2.76 -18.70 -6.77
N GLY A 232 3.48 -17.69 -6.26
CA GLY A 232 3.86 -16.51 -7.03
C GLY A 232 2.67 -15.57 -7.32
N ILE A 233 2.92 -14.53 -8.11
CA ILE A 233 1.88 -13.59 -8.51
C ILE A 233 0.98 -14.24 -9.55
N GLN A 234 -0.31 -14.43 -9.21
CA GLN A 234 -1.29 -14.92 -10.18
C GLN A 234 -1.56 -13.88 -11.26
N PHE A 235 -1.46 -14.30 -12.52
CA PHE A 235 -1.63 -13.43 -13.69
C PHE A 235 -3.00 -12.73 -13.73
N SER A 236 -4.06 -13.40 -13.27
CA SER A 236 -5.42 -12.83 -13.25
C SER A 236 -5.56 -11.63 -12.31
N PHE A 237 -4.97 -11.69 -11.10
CA PHE A 237 -4.99 -10.57 -10.15
C PHE A 237 -4.11 -9.41 -10.60
N PHE A 238 -2.98 -9.71 -11.27
CA PHE A 238 -2.15 -8.69 -11.91
C PHE A 238 -2.91 -7.92 -13.01
N LEU A 239 -3.63 -8.64 -13.88
CA LEU A 239 -4.39 -8.04 -14.97
C LEU A 239 -5.53 -7.16 -14.44
N LEU A 240 -6.25 -7.63 -13.41
CA LEU A 240 -7.30 -6.86 -12.74
C LEU A 240 -6.76 -5.58 -12.09
N ALA A 241 -5.64 -5.67 -11.37
CA ALA A 241 -4.97 -4.52 -10.77
C ALA A 241 -4.58 -3.47 -11.83
N MET A 242 -4.04 -3.91 -12.97
CA MET A 242 -3.67 -3.03 -14.08
C MET A 242 -4.89 -2.38 -14.74
N ILE A 243 -5.98 -3.12 -14.94
CA ILE A 243 -7.24 -2.57 -15.48
C ILE A 243 -7.77 -1.47 -14.56
N ILE A 244 -7.83 -1.74 -13.25
CA ILE A 244 -8.32 -0.77 -12.26
C ILE A 244 -7.41 0.47 -12.22
N ALA A 245 -6.09 0.28 -12.21
CA ALA A 245 -5.13 1.38 -12.18
C ALA A 245 -5.20 2.25 -13.45
N ILE A 246 -5.22 1.64 -14.63
CA ILE A 246 -5.29 2.35 -15.91
C ILE A 246 -6.64 3.06 -16.05
N GLY A 247 -7.74 2.35 -15.78
CA GLY A 247 -9.10 2.89 -15.88
C GLY A 247 -9.30 4.09 -14.95
N SER A 248 -8.83 4.00 -13.70
CA SER A 248 -8.98 5.10 -12.74
C SER A 248 -8.10 6.31 -13.08
N VAL A 249 -6.87 6.11 -13.57
CA VAL A 249 -6.00 7.20 -14.02
C VAL A 249 -6.59 7.92 -15.25
N ILE A 250 -7.08 7.19 -16.25
CA ILE A 250 -7.71 7.78 -17.44
C ILE A 250 -8.96 8.59 -17.05
N THR A 251 -9.79 8.03 -16.16
CA THR A 251 -11.01 8.70 -15.72
C THR A 251 -10.69 9.95 -14.90
N ALA A 252 -9.71 9.88 -14.01
CA ALA A 252 -9.24 11.04 -13.25
C ALA A 252 -8.69 12.14 -14.17
N GLN A 253 -7.93 11.78 -15.22
CA GLN A 253 -7.45 12.74 -16.22
C GLN A 253 -8.61 13.41 -16.96
N LYS A 254 -9.62 12.64 -17.42
CA LYS A 254 -10.80 13.19 -18.11
C LYS A 254 -11.59 14.15 -17.22
N VAL A 255 -11.86 13.75 -15.98
CA VAL A 255 -12.56 14.60 -14.99
C VAL A 255 -11.79 15.91 -14.77
N TRP A 256 -10.46 15.86 -14.75
CA TRP A 256 -9.62 17.04 -14.59
C TRP A 256 -9.61 17.97 -15.81
N THR A 257 -9.65 17.41 -17.02
CA THR A 257 -9.73 18.22 -18.25
C THR A 257 -11.06 18.94 -18.40
N LEU A 258 -12.15 18.30 -17.97
CA LEU A 258 -13.51 18.80 -18.09
C LEU A 258 -13.91 19.72 -16.92
N ARG A 259 -13.10 19.78 -15.86
CA ARG A 259 -13.37 20.67 -14.73
C ARG A 259 -13.05 22.11 -15.13
N GLU A 260 -14.09 22.91 -15.27
CA GLU A 260 -13.98 24.37 -15.22
C GLU A 260 -13.56 24.74 -13.78
N ILE A 261 -12.49 25.52 -13.68
CA ILE A 261 -11.93 26.03 -12.43
C ILE A 261 -12.39 27.47 -12.30
#